data_AF-A0A969NH18-F1
#
_entry.id   AF-A0A969NH18-F1
#
_cell.length_a   1.000
_cell.length_b   1.000
_cell.length_c   1.000
_cell.angle_alpha   90.00
_cell.angle_beta   90.00
_cell.angle_gamma   90.00
#
_symmetry.space_group_name_H-M   'P 1'
#
loop_
_entity.id
_entity.type
_entity.pdbx_description
1 polymer ?
#
loop_
_entity_poly.entity_id
_entity_poly.type
_entity_poly.pdbx_seq_one_letter_code
_entity_poly.pdbx_strand_id
1 'polypeptide(L)'
;MKDFFIGKMGQFFTPRPVVQFCVKMVEPKQEHKVIDPSCGSGGFLLYAMDEVRAFAEANYDEFEAFTHWHNFAEKRLFGIEINDQIARVCKMNMIIHDDGHTNVIASDGLLSDTEMQAKSGTQRLNTIRLTSSLPIHLWKQH
;
A
#
# COMPACT_ATOMS: atom_id res chain seq x y z
N MET A 1 15.12 24.25 -13.23
CA MET A 1 14.46 22.97 -13.59
C MET A 1 15.12 21.77 -12.89
N LYS A 2 15.58 21.90 -11.63
CA LYS A 2 16.11 20.79 -10.82
C LYS A 2 15.33 20.57 -9.52
N ASP A 3 14.38 21.46 -9.23
CA ASP A 3 13.66 21.51 -7.94
C ASP A 3 12.29 20.82 -7.96
N PHE A 4 11.88 20.23 -9.10
CA PHE A 4 10.56 19.61 -9.23
C PHE A 4 10.53 18.13 -8.77
N PHE A 5 11.70 17.48 -8.71
CA PHE A 5 11.82 16.06 -8.32
C PHE A 5 12.33 15.84 -6.90
N ILE A 6 12.88 16.88 -6.27
CA ILE A 6 13.40 16.83 -4.92
C ILE A 6 12.34 17.49 -4.04
N GLY A 7 11.53 16.68 -3.36
CA GLY A 7 10.69 17.21 -2.29
C GLY A 7 11.56 18.01 -1.31
N LYS A 8 11.03 19.05 -0.68
CA LYS A 8 11.76 20.01 0.18
C LYS A 8 12.62 19.38 1.31
N MET A 9 12.64 18.06 1.45
CA MET A 9 13.36 17.24 2.42
C MET A 9 14.30 16.17 1.80
N GLY A 10 14.63 16.25 0.50
CA GLY A 10 15.49 15.24 -0.16
C GLY A 10 14.77 13.93 -0.53
N GLN A 11 13.44 13.95 -0.53
CA GLN A 11 12.61 12.81 -0.91
C GLN A 11 12.46 12.73 -2.42
N PHE A 12 12.78 11.56 -2.96
CA PHE A 12 12.58 11.21 -4.35
C PHE A 12 11.16 10.66 -4.51
N PHE A 13 10.33 11.38 -5.25
CA PHE A 13 9.02 10.88 -5.66
C PHE A 13 9.14 10.06 -6.93
N THR A 14 8.58 8.85 -6.93
CA THR A 14 8.46 8.05 -8.15
C THR A 14 7.46 8.73 -9.09
N PRO A 15 7.86 9.10 -10.34
CA PRO A 15 6.93 9.72 -11.29
C PRO A 15 5.72 8.83 -11.57
N ARG A 16 4.53 9.41 -11.69
CA ARG A 16 3.27 8.67 -11.90
C ARG A 16 3.31 7.67 -13.06
N PRO A 17 3.88 7.99 -14.24
CA PRO A 17 3.98 7.01 -15.33
C PRO A 17 4.80 5.77 -14.96
N VAL A 18 5.84 5.93 -14.13
CA VAL A 18 6.67 4.80 -13.68
C VAL A 18 5.89 3.93 -12.70
N VAL A 19 5.16 4.54 -11.75
CA VAL A 19 4.31 3.80 -10.82
C VAL A 19 3.26 2.98 -11.58
N GLN A 20 2.53 3.61 -12.51
CA GLN A 20 1.54 2.93 -13.32
C GLN A 20 2.12 1.77 -14.13
N PHE A 21 3.28 1.99 -14.76
CA PHE A 21 3.96 0.94 -15.51
C PHE A 21 4.33 -0.26 -14.62
N CYS A 22 4.91 0.00 -13.44
CA CYS A 22 5.26 -1.05 -12.49
C CYS A 22 4.03 -1.82 -12.01
N VAL A 23 2.95 -1.13 -11.63
CA VAL A 23 1.72 -1.80 -11.16
C VAL A 23 1.10 -2.64 -12.28
N LYS A 24 1.06 -2.13 -13.52
CA LYS A 24 0.56 -2.89 -14.67
C LYS A 24 1.38 -4.14 -14.98
N MET A 25 2.69 -4.08 -14.81
CA MET A 25 3.54 -5.28 -14.96
C MET A 25 3.31 -6.30 -13.85
N VAL A 26 3.02 -5.84 -12.63
CA VAL A 26 2.75 -6.72 -11.48
C VAL A 26 1.37 -7.37 -11.58
N GLU A 27 0.40 -6.70 -12.21
CA GLU A 27 -0.96 -7.19 -12.41
C GLU A 27 -1.59 -7.68 -11.09
N PRO A 28 -1.83 -6.78 -10.11
CA PRO A 28 -2.39 -7.17 -8.82
C PRO A 28 -3.79 -7.76 -8.99
N LYS A 29 -4.07 -8.82 -8.24
CA LYS A 29 -5.37 -9.50 -8.22
C LYS A 29 -6.00 -9.39 -6.85
N GLN A 30 -7.31 -9.51 -6.79
CA GLN A 30 -8.11 -9.41 -5.56
C GLN A 30 -7.70 -10.38 -4.45
N GLU A 31 -7.07 -11.51 -4.79
CA GLU A 31 -6.55 -12.50 -3.85
C GLU A 31 -5.12 -12.19 -3.38
N HIS A 32 -4.37 -11.35 -4.09
CA HIS A 32 -3.00 -10.99 -3.76
C HIS A 32 -2.93 -10.07 -2.55
N LYS A 33 -1.81 -10.10 -1.84
CA LYS A 33 -1.45 -9.11 -0.82
C LYS A 33 -0.37 -8.19 -1.36
N VAL A 34 -0.55 -6.89 -1.17
CA VAL A 34 0.37 -5.85 -1.61
C VAL A 34 0.91 -5.14 -0.38
N ILE A 35 2.23 -5.04 -0.29
CA ILE A 35 2.93 -4.28 0.74
C ILE A 35 3.91 -3.31 0.08
N ASP A 36 3.85 -2.05 0.47
CA ASP A 36 4.83 -1.03 0.10
C ASP A 36 5.59 -0.58 1.36
N PRO A 37 6.86 -0.98 1.54
CA PRO A 37 7.64 -0.70 2.74
C PRO A 37 8.15 0.76 2.82
N SER A 38 7.95 1.56 1.78
CA SER A 38 8.32 2.97 1.73
C SER A 38 7.28 3.74 0.94
N CYS A 39 6.04 3.67 1.41
CA CYS A 39 4.87 4.02 0.61
C CYS A 39 4.78 5.51 0.26
N GLY A 40 5.54 6.38 0.93
CA GLY A 40 5.47 7.82 0.73
C GLY A 40 4.03 8.29 0.86
N SER A 41 3.52 9.00 -0.14
CA SER A 41 2.10 9.44 -0.18
C SER A 41 1.10 8.36 -0.60
N GLY A 42 1.51 7.11 -0.79
CA GLY A 42 0.64 5.97 -1.14
C GLY A 42 0.43 5.75 -2.63
N GLY A 43 1.36 6.19 -3.48
CA GLY A 43 1.21 6.11 -4.94
C GLY A 43 1.00 4.68 -5.45
N PHE A 44 1.87 3.74 -5.06
CA PHE A 44 1.76 2.34 -5.49
C PHE A 44 0.50 1.65 -4.96
N LEU A 45 0.15 1.90 -3.69
CA LEU A 45 -1.02 1.32 -3.06
C LEU A 45 -2.31 1.75 -3.76
N LEU A 46 -2.41 3.04 -4.08
CA LEU A 46 -3.56 3.58 -4.80
C LEU A 46 -3.69 2.98 -6.20
N TYR A 47 -2.61 2.96 -6.98
CA TYR A 47 -2.68 2.38 -8.33
C TYR A 47 -2.95 0.87 -8.31
N ALA A 48 -2.46 0.14 -7.31
CA ALA A 48 -2.79 -1.28 -7.16
C ALA A 48 -4.27 -1.49 -6.85
N MET A 49 -4.85 -0.64 -6.00
CA MET A 49 -6.30 -0.63 -5.73
C MET A 49 -7.11 -0.30 -6.98
N ASP A 50 -6.68 0.71 -7.74
CA ASP A 50 -7.38 1.16 -8.96
C ASP A 50 -7.40 0.07 -10.04
N GLU A 51 -6.30 -0.68 -10.23
CA GLU A 51 -6.27 -1.80 -11.19
C GLU A 51 -7.22 -2.94 -10.77
N VAL A 52 -7.25 -3.29 -9.47
CA VAL A 52 -8.18 -4.32 -8.96
C VAL A 52 -9.64 -3.83 -9.05
N ARG A 53 -9.90 -2.56 -8.75
CA ARG A 53 -11.23 -1.93 -8.90
C ARG A 53 -11.69 -1.96 -10.35
N ALA A 54 -10.86 -1.50 -11.28
CA ALA A 54 -11.17 -1.49 -12.71
C ALA A 54 -11.44 -2.90 -13.25
N PHE A 55 -10.65 -3.89 -12.82
CA PHE A 55 -10.90 -5.29 -13.17
C PHE A 55 -12.25 -5.76 -12.61
N ALA A 56 -12.55 -5.46 -11.34
CA ALA A 56 -13.78 -5.90 -10.71
C ALA A 56 -15.02 -5.29 -11.37
N GLU A 57 -15.02 -3.97 -11.62
CA GLU A 57 -16.10 -3.24 -12.30
C GLU A 57 -16.34 -3.72 -13.73
N ALA A 58 -15.31 -4.24 -14.42
CA ALA A 58 -15.44 -4.75 -15.78
C ALA A 58 -15.95 -6.20 -15.87
N ASN A 59 -15.85 -6.98 -14.80
CA ASN A 59 -16.08 -8.44 -14.84
C ASN A 59 -17.22 -8.93 -13.94
N TYR A 60 -17.70 -8.11 -13.01
CA TYR A 60 -18.74 -8.48 -12.04
C TYR A 60 -19.91 -7.49 -12.05
N ASP A 61 -21.02 -7.87 -11.40
CA ASP A 61 -22.08 -6.92 -11.13
C ASP A 61 -21.65 -5.85 -10.11
N GLU A 62 -22.41 -4.76 -9.98
CA GLU A 62 -22.03 -3.62 -9.13
C GLU A 62 -21.76 -4.02 -7.68
N PHE A 63 -22.55 -4.94 -7.13
CA PHE A 63 -22.44 -5.36 -5.73
C PHE A 63 -21.25 -6.30 -5.51
N GLU A 64 -21.05 -7.27 -6.39
CA GLU A 64 -19.90 -8.16 -6.40
C GLU A 64 -18.61 -7.38 -6.65
N ALA A 65 -18.59 -6.47 -7.62
CA ALA A 65 -17.45 -5.62 -7.93
C ALA A 65 -17.02 -4.82 -6.70
N PHE A 66 -17.97 -4.13 -6.05
CA PHE A 66 -17.74 -3.42 -4.80
C PHE A 66 -17.15 -4.35 -3.73
N THR A 67 -17.76 -5.51 -3.52
CA THR A 67 -17.29 -6.50 -2.55
C THR A 67 -15.86 -6.93 -2.82
N HIS A 68 -15.52 -7.16 -4.09
CA HIS A 68 -14.21 -7.65 -4.51
C HIS A 68 -13.11 -6.62 -4.27
N TRP A 69 -13.24 -5.40 -4.80
CA TRP A 69 -12.20 -4.40 -4.66
C TRP A 69 -12.14 -3.81 -3.24
N HIS A 70 -13.29 -3.70 -2.55
CA HIS A 70 -13.32 -3.19 -1.17
C HIS A 70 -12.65 -4.17 -0.20
N ASN A 71 -12.91 -5.48 -0.33
CA ASN A 71 -12.20 -6.49 0.48
C ASN A 71 -10.69 -6.50 0.21
N PHE A 72 -10.28 -6.27 -1.04
CA PHE A 72 -8.86 -6.15 -1.39
C PHE A 72 -8.24 -4.94 -0.69
N ALA A 73 -8.87 -3.77 -0.77
CA ALA A 73 -8.40 -2.56 -0.11
C ALA A 73 -8.32 -2.73 1.42
N GLU A 74 -9.37 -3.27 2.02
CA GLU A 74 -9.48 -3.45 3.48
C GLU A 74 -8.46 -4.46 4.03
N LYS A 75 -8.31 -5.62 3.37
CA LYS A 75 -7.64 -6.81 3.96
C LYS A 75 -6.27 -7.09 3.38
N ARG A 76 -5.92 -6.46 2.25
CA ARG A 76 -4.79 -6.92 1.42
C ARG A 76 -3.83 -5.81 0.95
N LEU A 77 -4.15 -4.54 1.17
CA LEU A 77 -3.22 -3.42 0.95
C LEU A 77 -2.56 -3.02 2.26
N PHE A 78 -1.22 -2.84 2.26
CA PHE A 78 -0.44 -2.43 3.43
C PHE A 78 0.66 -1.44 3.04
N GLY A 79 0.86 -0.39 3.84
CA GLY A 79 1.92 0.60 3.66
C GLY A 79 2.77 0.76 4.90
N ILE A 80 4.06 1.02 4.72
CA ILE A 80 4.96 1.44 5.81
C ILE A 80 5.67 2.72 5.35
N GLU A 81 5.72 3.71 6.23
CA GLU A 81 6.45 4.95 6.00
C GLU A 81 7.09 5.41 7.31
N ILE A 82 8.38 5.72 7.28
CA ILE A 82 9.14 6.11 8.47
C ILE A 82 8.77 7.53 8.93
N ASN A 83 8.46 8.42 7.99
CA ASN A 83 8.09 9.79 8.29
C ASN A 83 6.59 9.87 8.62
N ASP A 84 6.29 10.11 9.89
CA ASP A 84 4.93 10.22 10.40
C ASP A 84 4.06 11.29 9.69
N GLN A 85 4.64 12.41 9.25
CA GLN A 85 3.88 13.42 8.50
C GLN A 85 3.42 12.90 7.14
N ILE A 86 4.28 12.12 6.47
CA ILE A 86 4.00 11.57 5.13
C ILE A 86 3.12 10.35 5.25
N ALA A 87 3.31 9.53 6.28
CA ALA A 87 2.37 8.48 6.62
C ALA A 87 0.96 9.04 6.81
N ARG A 88 0.79 10.18 7.49
CA ARG A 88 -0.53 10.84 7.59
C ARG A 88 -1.10 11.27 6.24
N VAL A 89 -0.27 11.84 5.36
CA VAL A 89 -0.71 12.21 4.00
C VAL A 89 -1.13 10.97 3.21
N CYS A 90 -0.37 9.87 3.32
CA CYS A 90 -0.74 8.58 2.73
C CYS A 90 -2.09 8.08 3.25
N LYS A 91 -2.29 8.12 4.57
CA LYS A 91 -3.55 7.73 5.19
C LYS A 91 -4.72 8.55 4.68
N MET A 92 -4.57 9.88 4.67
CA MET A 92 -5.60 10.78 4.13
C MET A 92 -5.88 10.48 2.66
N ASN A 93 -4.84 10.27 1.86
CA ASN A 93 -4.97 9.92 0.45
C ASN A 93 -5.78 8.62 0.30
N MET A 94 -5.49 7.61 1.12
CA MET A 94 -6.17 6.32 1.01
C MET A 94 -7.63 6.35 1.51
N ILE A 95 -7.92 7.13 2.56
CA ILE A 95 -9.30 7.36 3.03
C ILE A 95 -10.14 8.05 1.95
N ILE A 96 -9.59 9.07 1.28
CA ILE A 96 -10.29 9.80 0.21
C ILE A 96 -10.66 8.86 -0.95
N HIS A 97 -9.84 7.84 -1.20
CA HIS A 97 -10.07 6.85 -2.25
C HIS A 97 -10.86 5.61 -1.78
N ASP A 98 -11.41 5.66 -0.56
CA ASP A 98 -12.25 4.64 0.05
C ASP A 98 -11.54 3.29 0.23
N ASP A 99 -10.32 3.30 0.80
CA ASP A 99 -9.55 2.08 1.07
C ASP A 99 -10.12 1.22 2.21
N GLY A 100 -11.16 1.72 2.89
CA GLY A 100 -11.87 1.08 3.99
C GLY A 100 -11.10 1.02 5.32
N HIS A 101 -9.78 0.81 5.32
CA HIS A 101 -9.06 0.37 6.54
C HIS A 101 -7.64 0.91 6.74
N THR A 102 -7.14 1.79 5.88
CA THR A 102 -5.97 2.67 6.11
C THR A 102 -4.75 1.97 6.71
N ASN A 103 -4.43 0.76 6.24
CA ASN A 103 -3.37 -0.14 6.73
C ASN A 103 -1.92 0.40 6.52
N VAL A 104 -1.71 1.69 6.77
CA VAL A 104 -0.44 2.41 6.69
C VAL A 104 0.13 2.56 8.09
N ILE A 105 1.33 2.05 8.31
CA ILE A 105 2.02 2.07 9.59
C ILE A 105 3.14 3.12 9.52
N ALA A 106 3.12 4.06 10.47
CA ALA A 106 4.21 5.02 10.65
C ALA A 106 5.34 4.35 11.46
N SER A 107 6.28 3.71 10.77
CA SER A 107 7.37 2.98 11.40
C SER A 107 8.55 2.84 10.45
N ASP A 108 9.71 2.52 11.00
CA ASP A 108 10.89 2.20 10.20
C ASP A 108 10.71 0.81 9.58
N GLY A 109 10.63 0.76 8.24
CA GLY A 109 10.41 -0.45 7.46
C GLY A 109 11.58 -1.45 7.48
N LEU A 110 12.72 -1.10 8.09
CA LEU A 110 13.85 -2.01 8.31
C LEU A 110 13.78 -2.75 9.66
N LEU A 111 12.84 -2.37 10.54
CA LEU A 111 12.67 -3.02 11.84
C LEU A 111 12.04 -4.41 11.70
N SER A 112 12.34 -5.28 12.65
CA SER A 112 11.67 -6.58 12.73
C SER A 112 10.19 -6.41 13.09
N ASP A 113 9.34 -7.35 12.66
CA ASP A 113 7.90 -7.36 12.95
C ASP A 113 7.59 -7.14 14.44
N THR A 114 8.45 -7.64 15.33
CA THR A 114 8.30 -7.54 16.79
C THR A 114 8.55 -6.11 17.29
N GLU A 115 9.49 -5.39 16.67
CA GLU A 115 9.84 -4.01 17.03
C GLU A 115 8.84 -3.00 16.48
N MET A 116 8.29 -3.28 15.29
CA MET A 116 7.20 -2.50 14.71
C MET A 116 5.91 -2.58 15.56
N GLN A 117 5.63 -3.74 16.17
CA GLN A 117 4.51 -3.96 17.11
C GLN A 117 4.65 -3.13 18.38
N ALA A 118 5.86 -3.11 18.96
CA ALA A 118 6.13 -2.43 20.22
C ALA A 118 6.00 -0.91 20.11
N LYS A 119 6.36 -0.31 18.96
CA LYS A 119 6.29 1.15 18.74
C LYS A 119 4.93 1.67 18.29
N SER A 120 4.15 0.86 17.57
CA SER A 120 2.92 1.33 16.93
C SER A 120 1.68 1.24 17.83
N GLY A 121 1.77 0.60 19.01
CA GLY A 121 0.64 0.38 19.93
C GLY A 121 -0.53 -0.40 19.32
N THR A 122 -0.35 -0.97 18.13
CA THR A 122 -1.42 -1.46 17.27
C THR A 122 -1.27 -2.97 17.10
N GLN A 123 -2.22 -3.75 17.62
CA GLN A 123 -2.31 -5.23 17.52
C GLN A 123 -2.42 -5.79 16.07
N ARG A 124 -2.26 -4.98 15.03
CA ARG A 124 -2.63 -5.33 13.64
C ARG A 124 -1.52 -6.02 12.83
N LEU A 125 -0.31 -6.13 13.36
CA LEU A 125 0.76 -6.94 12.74
C LEU A 125 0.49 -8.47 12.85
N ASN A 126 -0.50 -8.89 13.64
CA ASN A 126 -0.98 -10.27 13.64
C ASN A 126 -1.62 -10.69 12.29
N THR A 127 -2.16 -9.75 11.50
CA THR A 127 -2.70 -10.04 10.15
C THR A 127 -1.59 -10.37 9.15
N ILE A 128 -0.39 -9.82 9.34
CA ILE A 128 0.81 -10.17 8.54
C ILE A 128 1.32 -11.56 8.95
N ARG A 129 1.36 -11.87 10.26
CA ARG A 129 1.77 -13.19 10.79
C ARG A 129 0.86 -14.34 10.39
N LEU A 130 -0.45 -14.15 10.24
CA LEU A 130 -1.36 -15.22 9.81
C LEU A 130 -1.18 -15.64 8.34
N THR A 131 -0.35 -14.94 7.56
CA THR A 131 -0.14 -15.22 6.13
C THR A 131 1.28 -15.52 5.72
N SER A 132 2.20 -15.70 6.66
CA SER A 132 3.54 -16.25 6.36
C SER A 132 3.49 -17.73 5.93
N SER A 133 2.32 -18.36 5.92
CA SER A 133 2.06 -19.67 5.32
C SER A 133 1.62 -19.60 3.84
N LEU A 134 1.48 -18.40 3.26
CA LEU A 134 1.25 -18.19 1.82
C LEU A 134 2.40 -17.35 1.25
N PRO A 135 2.79 -17.54 -0.02
CA PRO A 135 4.04 -17.00 -0.57
C PRO A 135 4.03 -15.46 -0.60
N ILE A 136 4.60 -14.86 0.44
CA ILE A 136 4.90 -13.44 0.50
C ILE A 136 6.05 -13.20 -0.49
N HIS A 137 5.78 -12.53 -1.60
CA HIS A 137 6.82 -11.99 -2.48
C HIS A 137 7.45 -10.78 -1.79
N LEU A 138 8.35 -11.06 -0.83
CA LEU A 138 9.11 -10.11 -0.02
C LEU A 138 10.32 -9.62 -0.83
N TRP A 139 10.31 -8.36 -1.25
CA TRP A 139 11.49 -7.68 -1.78
C TRP A 139 12.27 -7.04 -0.62
N LYS A 140 13.25 -7.77 -0.06
CA LYS A 140 14.36 -7.14 0.66
C LYS A 140 15.37 -6.65 -0.37
N GLN A 141 15.53 -5.34 -0.49
CA GLN A 141 16.64 -4.77 -1.27
C GLN A 141 17.93 -4.88 -0.44
N HIS A 142 18.97 -5.46 -1.06
CA HIS A 142 20.37 -5.35 -0.63
C HIS A 142 20.95 -4.02 -1.10
#